data_AF-A0A1T1CCU6-F1
#
_entry.id   AF-A0A1T1CCU6-F1
#
_cell.length_a   1.000
_cell.length_b   1.000
_cell.length_c   1.000
_cell.angle_alpha   90.00
_cell.angle_beta   90.00
_cell.angle_gamma   90.00
#
_symmetry.space_group_name_H-M   'P 1'
#
loop_
_entity.id
_entity.type
_entity.pdbx_description
1 polymer ?
#
loop_
_entity_poly.entity_id
_entity_poly.type
_entity_poly.pdbx_seq_one_letter_code
_entity_poly.pdbx_strand_id
1 'polypeptide(L)' 'MMKPLKEKLLIQDATIHKVQYDKEWFFKLDDMAFYLNEDLSDVESIKLLMLVEGETELVQCATFEDILRGRKERQ' A
#
# COMPACT_ATOMS: atom_id res chain seq x y z
N MET A 1 0.20 -14.69 12.99
CA MET A 1 1.59 -14.19 12.89
C MET A 1 1.68 -13.38 11.60
N MET A 2 1.92 -12.08 11.74
CA MET A 2 1.90 -11.11 10.63
C MET A 2 3.03 -11.39 9.62
N LYS A 3 2.74 -11.20 8.32
CA LYS A 3 3.78 -11.37 7.29
C LYS A 3 4.92 -10.36 7.51
N PRO A 4 6.21 -10.76 7.46
CA PRO A 4 7.29 -9.80 7.50
C PRO A 4 7.23 -8.90 6.26
N LEU A 5 7.31 -7.59 6.47
CA LEU A 5 7.24 -6.57 5.43
C LEU A 5 8.66 -6.05 5.12
N LYS A 6 8.99 -5.93 3.83
CA LYS A 6 10.22 -5.29 3.35
C LYS A 6 9.88 -4.39 2.17
N GLU A 7 10.09 -3.09 2.34
CA GLU A 7 9.72 -2.08 1.35
C GLU A 7 10.27 -2.38 -0.06
N LYS A 8 11.54 -2.76 -0.15
CA LYS A 8 12.19 -3.11 -1.44
C LYS A 8 11.44 -4.20 -2.21
N LEU A 9 10.81 -5.17 -1.52
CA LEU A 9 10.03 -6.22 -2.17
C LEU A 9 8.72 -5.67 -2.74
N LEU A 10 8.04 -4.78 -1.99
CA LEU A 10 6.81 -4.12 -2.46
C LEU A 10 7.07 -3.25 -3.69
N ILE A 11 8.21 -2.55 -3.72
CA ILE A 11 8.63 -1.74 -4.88
C ILE A 11 8.89 -2.62 -6.11
N GLN A 12 9.35 -3.84 -5.93
CA GLN A 12 9.62 -4.77 -7.04
C GLN A 12 8.38 -5.55 -7.50
N ASP A 13 7.34 -5.64 -6.66
CA ASP A 13 6.14 -6.41 -6.96
C ASP A 13 5.25 -5.68 -7.97
N ALA A 14 5.06 -6.23 -9.17
CA ALA A 14 4.24 -5.62 -10.20
C ALA A 14 2.73 -5.69 -9.92
N THR A 15 2.30 -6.52 -8.97
CA THR A 15 0.88 -6.67 -8.59
C THR A 15 0.42 -5.62 -7.59
N ILE A 16 1.36 -4.85 -7.02
CA ILE A 16 1.08 -3.78 -6.07
C ILE A 16 1.22 -2.44 -6.78
N HIS A 17 0.08 -1.79 -7.00
CA HIS A 17 0.05 -0.43 -7.55
C HIS A 17 0.63 0.55 -6.54
N LYS A 18 1.48 1.43 -7.05
CA LYS A 18 2.27 2.36 -6.26
C LYS A 18 2.70 3.55 -7.09
N VAL A 19 2.92 4.66 -6.41
CA VAL A 19 3.41 5.91 -7.00
C VAL A 19 4.47 6.50 -6.10
N GLN A 20 5.50 7.09 -6.69
CA GLN A 20 6.54 7.80 -5.95
C GLN A 20 6.27 9.30 -6.00
N TYR A 21 6.26 9.94 -4.84
CA TYR A 21 6.25 11.40 -4.72
C TYR A 21 7.44 11.83 -3.87
N ASP A 22 8.21 12.79 -4.41
CA ASP A 22 9.52 13.17 -3.88
C ASP A 22 10.43 11.94 -3.64
N LYS A 23 10.54 11.48 -2.39
CA LYS A 23 11.38 10.34 -2.01
C LYS A 23 10.60 9.17 -1.44
N GLU A 24 9.29 9.30 -1.30
CA GLU A 24 8.44 8.31 -0.63
C GLU A 24 7.60 7.53 -1.64
N TRP A 25 7.45 6.24 -1.37
CA TRP A 25 6.53 5.37 -2.10
C TRP A 25 5.19 5.30 -1.38
N PHE A 26 4.14 5.50 -2.16
CA PHE A 26 2.76 5.36 -1.73
C PHE A 26 2.18 4.12 -2.39
N PHE A 27 1.64 3.22 -1.57
CA PHE A 27 1.09 1.94 -2.02
C PHE A 27 -0.43 1.97 -1.93
N LYS A 28 -1.11 1.49 -2.96
CA LYS A 28 -2.58 1.33 -2.96
C LYS A 28 -2.99 0.40 -1.82
N LEU A 29 -3.89 0.87 -0.95
CA LEU A 29 -4.22 0.12 0.26
C LEU A 29 -4.90 -1.23 -0.01
N ASP A 30 -5.78 -1.30 -1.01
CA ASP A 30 -6.47 -2.56 -1.34
C ASP A 30 -5.49 -3.65 -1.78
N ASP A 31 -4.51 -3.29 -2.61
CA ASP A 31 -3.47 -4.22 -3.07
C ASP A 31 -2.63 -4.69 -1.88
N MET A 32 -2.31 -3.78 -0.95
CA MET A 32 -1.57 -4.10 0.27
C MET A 32 -2.38 -5.01 1.21
N ALA A 33 -3.66 -4.73 1.41
CA ALA A 33 -4.56 -5.56 2.22
C ALA A 33 -4.68 -6.97 1.63
N PHE A 34 -4.78 -7.08 0.30
CA PHE A 34 -4.78 -8.36 -0.40
C PHE A 34 -3.44 -9.10 -0.27
N TYR A 35 -2.33 -8.41 -0.53
CA TYR A 35 -0.97 -8.96 -0.44
C TYR A 35 -0.67 -9.49 0.97
N LEU A 36 -1.02 -8.72 2.00
CA LEU A 36 -0.79 -9.08 3.40
C LEU A 36 -1.79 -10.11 3.92
N ASN A 37 -2.99 -10.16 3.34
CA ASN A 37 -4.17 -10.83 3.89
C ASN A 37 -4.50 -10.31 5.30
N GLU A 38 -4.51 -8.98 5.45
CA GLU A 38 -4.67 -8.28 6.73
C GLU A 38 -5.69 -7.16 6.62
N ASP A 39 -6.17 -6.69 7.77
CA ASP A 39 -7.01 -5.50 7.84
C ASP A 39 -6.14 -4.25 7.96
N LEU A 40 -6.37 -3.28 7.07
CA LEU A 40 -5.68 -1.99 6.99
C LEU A 40 -6.65 -0.82 7.21
N SER A 41 -7.85 -1.07 7.74
CA SER A 41 -8.89 -0.06 7.96
C SER A 41 -8.46 1.12 8.84
N ASP A 42 -7.52 0.90 9.76
CA ASP A 42 -6.95 1.92 10.65
C ASP A 42 -5.66 2.57 10.13
N VAL A 43 -5.21 2.22 8.92
CA VAL A 43 -4.04 2.85 8.30
C VAL A 43 -4.39 4.26 7.85
N GLU A 44 -3.66 5.25 8.37
CA GLU A 44 -3.74 6.63 7.91
C GLU A 44 -3.41 6.68 6.41
N SER A 45 -4.25 7.36 5.64
CA SER A 45 -4.17 7.32 4.18
C SER A 45 -4.52 8.64 3.54
N ILE A 46 -3.98 8.82 2.35
CA ILE A 46 -4.24 9.95 1.49
C ILE A 46 -4.75 9.46 0.15
N LYS A 47 -5.28 10.37 -0.67
CA LYS A 47 -5.70 10.08 -2.03
C LYS A 47 -4.75 10.71 -3.02
N LEU A 48 -4.14 9.91 -3.87
CA LEU A 48 -3.19 10.34 -4.90
C LEU A 48 -3.61 9.86 -6.28
N LEU A 49 -3.24 10.61 -7.32
CA LEU A 49 -3.40 10.16 -8.69
C LEU A 49 -2.39 9.04 -8.98
N MET A 50 -2.87 7.93 -9.52
CA MET A 50 -2.06 6.75 -9.83
C MET A 50 -2.52 6.14 -11.15
N LEU A 51 -1.58 5.59 -11.91
CA LEU A 51 -1.89 4.80 -13.10
C LEU A 51 -2.22 3.38 -12.67
N VAL A 52 -3.47 2.96 -12.86
CA VAL A 52 -4.01 1.63 -12.55
C VAL A 52 -4.61 1.08 -13.83
N GLU A 53 -4.14 -0.08 -14.27
CA GLU A 53 -4.65 -0.76 -15.50
C GLU A 53 -4.69 0.12 -16.77
N GLY A 54 -3.85 1.15 -16.84
CA GLY A 54 -3.79 2.09 -17.98
C GLY A 54 -4.65 3.34 -17.83
N GLU A 55 -5.41 3.46 -16.74
CA GLU A 55 -6.22 4.63 -16.42
C GLU A 55 -5.65 5.40 -15.22
N THR A 56 -5.77 6.72 -15.24
CA THR A 56 -5.38 7.56 -14.10
C THR A 56 -6.56 7.69 -13.16
N GLU A 57 -6.42 7.15 -11.96
CA GLU A 57 -7.46 7.15 -10.95
C GLU A 57 -7.00 7.85 -9.67
N LEU A 58 -7.96 8.38 -8.89
CA LEU A 58 -7.71 8.90 -7.55
C LEU A 58 -7.79 7.74 -6.55
N VAL A 59 -6.63 7.25 -6.13
CA VAL A 59 -6.47 6.02 -5.36
C VAL A 59 -6.16 6.32 -3.89
N GLN A 60 -6.78 5.56 -2.98
CA GLN A 60 -6.45 5.59 -1.56
C GLN A 60 -5.17 4.79 -1.29
N CYS A 61 -4.16 5.47 -0.75
CA CYS A 61 -2.83 4.92 -0.57
C CYS A 61 -2.17 5.41 0.73
N ALA A 62 -1.14 4.70 1.16
CA ALA A 62 -0.37 5.03 2.35
C ALA A 62 1.12 4.73 2.14
N THR A 63 1.98 5.33 2.97
CA THR A 63 3.41 5.04 2.97
C THR A 63 3.68 3.68 3.60
N PHE A 64 4.89 3.15 3.39
CA PHE A 64 5.34 1.93 4.06
C PHE A 64 5.26 2.04 5.58
N GLU A 65 5.66 3.18 6.14
CA GLU A 65 5.67 3.45 7.59
C GLU A 65 4.26 3.50 8.18
N ASP A 66 3.30 4.11 7.47
CA ASP A 66 1.91 4.16 7.92
C ASP A 66 1.26 2.78 7.92
N ILE A 67 1.54 1.97 6.89
CA ILE A 67 1.08 0.57 6.82
C ILE A 67 1.67 -0.25 7.95
N LEU A 68 2.97 -0.11 8.23
CA LEU A 68 3.61 -0.81 9.35
C LEU A 68 2.98 -0.46 10.70
N ARG A 69 2.60 0.81 10.89
CA ARG A 69 2.00 1.30 12.13
C ARG A 69 0.55 0.84 12.31
N GLY A 70 -0.24 0.84 11.22
CA GLY A 70 -1.68 0.61 11.26
C GLY A 70 -2.15 -0.82 10.99
N ARG A 71 -1.29 -1.70 10.48
CA ARG A 71 -1.68 -3.09 10.13
C ARG A 71 -2.09 -3.91 11.36
N LYS A 72 -3.16 -4.71 11.21
CA LYS A 72 -3.67 -5.63 12.23
C LYS A 72 -3.83 -7.03 11.67
N GLU A 73 -3.70 -8.05 12.53
CA GLU A 73 -4.08 -9.41 12.14
C GLU A 73 -5.59 -9.45 11.86
N ARG A 74 -5.98 -10.04 10.71
CA ARG A 74 -7.39 -10.31 10.39
C ARG A 74 -7.89 -11.37 11.38
N GLN A 75 -8.91 -11.05 12.16
CA GLN A 75 -9.57 -11.99 13.08
C GLN A 75 -10.36 -13.06 12.33
#